data_AF-A0A1X7K2A1-F1
#
_entry.id   AF-A0A1X7K2A1-F1
#
_cell.length_a   1.000
_cell.length_b   1.000
_cell.length_c   1.000
_cell.angle_alpha   90.00
_cell.angle_beta   90.00
_cell.angle_gamma   90.00
#
_symmetry.space_group_name_H-M   'P 1'
#
loop_
_entity.id
_entity.type
_entity.pdbx_description
1 polymer ?
#
loop_
_entity_poly.entity_id
_entity_poly.type
_entity_poly.pdbx_seq_one_letter_code
_entity_poly.pdbx_strand_id
1 'polypeptide(L)'
;MSQVRVEIDLNNIDNMGLTKTRITNAQGIVKKGDIVVAFEPEDEVRASAYVERVDSVGGYIYLIVNRETMTDDAPSSLRFQGKASMNAQAAVAKHAVRQRAGSLVSSQGDFGLNLGSSIDRVDQHSLADQ
;
A
#
# COMPACT_ATOMS: atom_id res chain seq x y z
N MET A 1 1.76 -13.85 7.45
CA MET A 1 2.39 -14.99 6.77
C MET A 1 1.94 -14.95 5.31
N SER A 2 2.83 -15.18 4.35
CA SER A 2 2.46 -15.23 2.93
C SER A 2 1.65 -16.51 2.69
N GLN A 3 0.46 -16.41 2.11
CA GLN A 3 -0.35 -17.57 1.80
C GLN A 3 0.25 -18.30 0.59
N VAL A 4 0.45 -19.63 0.70
CA VAL A 4 0.99 -20.43 -0.41
C VAL A 4 -0.03 -20.48 -1.53
N ARG A 5 0.43 -20.25 -2.76
CA ARG A 5 -0.37 -20.35 -3.98
C ARG A 5 -0.03 -21.65 -4.70
N VAL A 6 -1.04 -22.33 -5.24
CA VAL A 6 -0.89 -23.58 -5.96
C VAL A 6 -1.64 -23.49 -7.28
N GLU A 7 -0.92 -23.73 -8.37
CA GLU A 7 -1.53 -23.78 -9.70
C GLU A 7 -2.31 -25.08 -9.89
N ILE A 8 -3.57 -24.94 -10.31
CA ILE A 8 -4.49 -26.04 -10.61
C ILE A 8 -5.12 -25.84 -11.98
N ASP A 9 -5.74 -26.91 -12.47
CA ASP A 9 -6.63 -26.91 -13.63
C ASP A 9 -8.06 -27.11 -13.11
N LEU A 10 -8.94 -26.13 -13.32
CA LEU A 10 -10.32 -26.20 -12.82
C LEU A 10 -11.13 -27.29 -13.53
N ASN A 11 -10.76 -27.65 -14.76
CA ASN A 11 -11.42 -28.72 -15.52
C ASN A 11 -11.17 -30.10 -14.91
N ASN A 12 -10.15 -30.24 -14.06
CA ASN A 12 -9.81 -31.47 -13.35
C ASN A 12 -10.45 -31.59 -11.96
N ILE A 13 -11.31 -30.66 -11.55
CA ILE A 13 -12.01 -30.71 -10.26
C ILE A 13 -13.21 -31.65 -10.36
N ASP A 14 -13.29 -32.65 -9.48
CA ASP A 14 -14.44 -33.54 -9.41
C ASP A 14 -15.68 -32.91 -8.73
N ASN A 15 -16.77 -33.69 -8.62
CA ASN A 15 -18.01 -33.22 -8.01
C ASN A 15 -17.90 -32.91 -6.51
N MET A 16 -16.84 -33.36 -5.84
CA MET A 16 -16.56 -33.09 -4.43
C MET A 16 -15.62 -31.90 -4.24
N GLY A 17 -15.17 -31.26 -5.31
CA GLY A 17 -14.19 -30.19 -5.25
C GLY A 17 -12.74 -30.70 -5.16
N LEU A 18 -12.50 -32.00 -5.30
CA LEU A 18 -11.16 -32.57 -5.23
C LEU A 18 -10.44 -32.41 -6.57
N THR A 19 -9.20 -31.93 -6.52
CA THR A 19 -8.29 -31.90 -7.68
C THR A 19 -6.90 -32.40 -7.29
N LYS A 20 -6.18 -32.88 -8.30
CA LYS A 20 -4.81 -33.39 -8.19
C LYS A 20 -3.89 -32.52 -9.03
N THR A 21 -2.83 -31.99 -8.42
CA THR A 21 -1.81 -31.20 -9.13
C THR A 21 -0.40 -31.61 -8.70
N ARG A 22 0.62 -31.22 -9.46
CA ARG A 22 2.02 -31.51 -9.14
C ARG A 22 2.47 -30.65 -7.96
N ILE A 23 3.30 -31.22 -7.08
CA ILE A 23 3.86 -30.46 -5.94
C ILE A 23 4.73 -29.28 -6.41
N THR A 24 5.35 -29.39 -7.59
CA THR A 24 6.15 -28.32 -8.21
C THR A 24 5.35 -27.08 -8.59
N ASN A 25 4.02 -27.20 -8.65
CA ASN A 25 3.11 -26.08 -8.96
C ASN A 25 2.81 -25.23 -7.72
N ALA A 26 3.28 -25.63 -6.54
CA ALA A 26 3.15 -24.85 -5.32
C ALA A 26 4.27 -23.81 -5.20
N GLN A 27 3.88 -22.56 -4.93
CA GLN A 27 4.77 -21.44 -4.65
C GLN A 27 5.17 -21.42 -3.16
N GLY A 28 5.59 -22.57 -2.65
CA GLY A 28 5.95 -22.75 -1.24
C GLY A 28 5.84 -24.19 -0.76
N ILE A 29 6.17 -24.40 0.52
CA ILE A 29 6.03 -25.70 1.17
C ILE A 29 4.56 -25.89 1.53
N VAL A 30 3.99 -27.03 1.12
CA VAL A 30 2.61 -27.41 1.38
C VAL A 30 2.58 -28.64 2.28
N LYS A 31 1.74 -28.63 3.31
CA LYS A 31 1.51 -29.77 4.21
C LYS A 31 0.04 -30.14 4.22
N LYS A 32 -0.26 -31.40 4.52
CA LYS A 32 -1.63 -31.83 4.80
C LYS A 32 -2.21 -30.97 5.93
N GLY A 33 -3.44 -30.49 5.74
CA GLY A 33 -4.11 -29.63 6.71
C GLY A 33 -4.00 -28.13 6.42
N ASP A 34 -3.09 -27.71 5.54
CA ASP A 34 -2.93 -26.30 5.19
C ASP A 34 -4.13 -25.77 4.38
N ILE A 35 -4.37 -24.46 4.53
CA ILE A 35 -5.26 -23.70 3.64
C ILE A 35 -4.39 -22.89 2.68
N VAL A 36 -4.56 -23.13 1.39
CA VAL A 36 -3.78 -22.51 0.31
C VAL A 36 -4.69 -21.73 -0.64
N VAL A 37 -4.11 -20.94 -1.52
CA VAL A 37 -4.83 -20.36 -2.66
C VAL A 37 -4.61 -21.26 -3.86
N ALA A 38 -5.66 -21.95 -4.31
CA ALA A 38 -5.65 -22.61 -5.60
C ALA A 38 -5.95 -21.55 -6.67
N PHE A 39 -5.16 -21.50 -7.75
CA PHE A 39 -5.37 -20.55 -8.85
C PHE A 39 -5.19 -21.23 -10.20
N GLU A 40 -5.92 -20.77 -11.21
CA GLU A 40 -5.79 -21.18 -12.60
C GLU A 40 -5.42 -19.95 -13.44
N PRO A 41 -4.23 -19.92 -14.06
CA PRO A 41 -3.73 -18.74 -14.76
C PRO A 41 -4.45 -18.47 -16.08
N GLU A 42 -5.05 -19.49 -16.71
CA GLU A 42 -5.73 -19.36 -18.00
C GLU A 42 -7.06 -18.60 -17.87
N ASP A 43 -7.82 -18.90 -16.81
CA ASP A 43 -9.10 -18.26 -16.52
C ASP A 43 -8.98 -17.07 -15.55
N GLU A 44 -7.76 -16.75 -15.10
CA GLU A 44 -7.48 -15.69 -14.11
C GLU A 44 -8.35 -15.79 -12.86
N VAL A 45 -8.52 -17.01 -12.33
CA VAL A 45 -9.38 -17.29 -11.19
C VAL A 45 -8.60 -17.92 -10.04
N ARG A 46 -9.05 -17.64 -8.81
CA ARG A 46 -8.53 -18.25 -7.59
C ARG A 46 -9.63 -18.63 -6.62
N ALA A 47 -9.33 -19.59 -5.75
CA ALA A 47 -10.19 -20.02 -4.66
C ALA A 47 -9.36 -20.48 -3.46
N SER A 48 -9.96 -20.46 -2.28
CA SER A 48 -9.40 -21.13 -1.09
C SER A 48 -9.46 -22.64 -1.28
N ALA A 49 -8.39 -23.34 -0.91
CA ALA A 49 -8.35 -24.79 -0.98
C ALA A 49 -7.72 -25.40 0.27
N TYR A 50 -8.25 -26.55 0.70
CA TYR A 50 -7.71 -27.36 1.77
C TYR A 50 -6.82 -28.47 1.23
N VAL A 51 -5.65 -28.65 1.83
CA VAL A 51 -4.73 -29.73 1.45
C VAL A 51 -5.12 -31.03 2.13
N GLU A 52 -5.83 -31.88 1.41
CA GLU A 52 -6.30 -33.17 1.90
C GLU A 52 -5.15 -34.18 2.06
N ARG A 53 -4.23 -34.20 1.10
CA ARG A 53 -3.10 -35.15 1.07
C ARG A 53 -1.92 -34.60 0.27
N VAL A 54 -0.72 -34.89 0.74
CA VAL A 54 0.55 -34.70 0.01
C VAL A 54 1.17 -36.07 -0.22
N ASP A 55 1.41 -36.42 -1.48
CA ASP A 55 2.15 -37.61 -1.90
C ASP A 55 3.54 -37.18 -2.38
N SER A 56 4.49 -37.14 -1.44
CA SER A 56 5.86 -36.71 -1.74
C SER A 56 6.64 -37.69 -2.61
N VAL A 57 6.24 -38.97 -2.64
CA VAL A 57 6.90 -39.99 -3.46
C VAL A 57 6.44 -39.89 -4.91
N GLY A 58 5.12 -39.73 -5.11
CA GLY A 58 4.55 -39.50 -6.43
C GLY A 58 4.71 -38.06 -6.95
N GLY A 59 5.03 -37.11 -6.07
CA GLY A 59 5.18 -35.69 -6.41
C GLY A 59 3.85 -34.96 -6.63
N TYR A 60 2.80 -35.36 -5.91
CA TYR A 60 1.45 -34.82 -6.09
C TYR A 60 0.86 -34.25 -4.80
N ILE A 61 -0.03 -33.29 -4.96
CA ILE A 61 -0.88 -32.76 -3.90
C ILE A 61 -2.35 -32.88 -4.31
N TYR A 62 -3.18 -33.20 -3.34
CA TYR A 62 -4.62 -33.38 -3.47
C TYR A 62 -5.30 -32.27 -2.70
N LEU A 63 -6.09 -31.46 -3.39
CA LEU A 63 -6.68 -30.23 -2.87
C LEU A 63 -8.20 -30.32 -2.94
N ILE A 64 -8.88 -29.94 -1.86
CA ILE A 64 -10.33 -29.72 -1.86
C ILE A 64 -10.55 -28.22 -2.05
N VAL A 65 -11.01 -27.84 -3.25
CA VAL A 65 -11.22 -26.45 -3.65
C VAL A 65 -12.60 -25.98 -3.18
N ASN A 66 -12.64 -24.90 -2.41
CA ASN A 66 -13.88 -24.27 -2.02
C ASN A 66 -14.39 -23.33 -3.13
N ARG A 67 -15.27 -23.84 -3.98
CA ARG A 67 -15.88 -23.11 -5.10
C ARG A 67 -16.66 -21.86 -4.67
N GLU A 68 -17.18 -21.81 -3.44
CA GLU A 68 -17.89 -20.65 -2.91
C GLU A 68 -16.96 -19.44 -2.70
N THR A 69 -15.65 -19.68 -2.63
CA THR A 69 -14.62 -18.64 -2.48
C THR A 69 -13.97 -18.25 -3.81
N MET A 70 -14.48 -18.76 -4.93
CA MET A 70 -13.93 -18.49 -6.25
C MET A 70 -14.11 -17.02 -6.62
N THR A 71 -13.03 -16.38 -7.06
CA THR A 71 -12.98 -14.96 -7.41
C THR A 71 -11.85 -14.71 -8.40
N ASP A 72 -11.89 -13.59 -9.11
CA ASP A 72 -10.84 -13.18 -10.04
C ASP A 72 -9.49 -13.07 -9.31
N ASP A 73 -8.47 -13.69 -9.89
CA ASP A 73 -7.07 -13.58 -9.49
C ASP A 73 -6.41 -12.38 -10.17
N ALA A 74 -7.03 -11.21 -10.03
CA ALA A 74 -6.44 -9.99 -10.55
C ALA A 74 -5.05 -9.77 -9.90
N PRO A 75 -4.00 -9.44 -10.68
CA PRO A 75 -2.75 -8.98 -10.12
C PRO A 75 -3.08 -7.73 -9.32
N SER A 76 -2.80 -7.74 -8.02
CA SER A 76 -3.11 -6.61 -7.15
C SER A 76 -2.38 -5.36 -7.65
N SER A 77 -3.05 -4.52 -8.44
CA SER A 77 -2.67 -3.14 -8.70
C SER A 77 -3.03 -2.31 -7.46
N LEU A 78 -2.45 -2.66 -6.31
CA LEU A 78 -2.60 -1.96 -5.04
C LEU A 78 -1.21 -1.64 -4.48
N ARG A 79 -0.44 -0.89 -5.28
CA ARG A 79 0.63 -0.03 -4.78
C ARG A 79 0.30 1.41 -5.14
N PHE A 80 -0.67 2.01 -4.45
CA PHE A 80 -0.75 3.45 -4.15
C PHE A 80 -1.99 3.72 -3.24
N GLN A 81 -2.00 3.11 -2.06
CA GLN A 81 -2.73 3.65 -0.90
C GLN A 81 -1.77 3.76 0.28
N GLY A 82 -0.76 4.60 0.11
CA GLY A 82 -0.12 5.24 1.25
C GLY A 82 -1.14 6.20 1.86
N LYS A 83 -1.78 5.81 2.96
CA LYS A 83 -2.55 6.73 3.80
C LYS A 83 -1.59 7.81 4.31
N ALA A 84 -1.73 9.02 3.78
CA ALA A 84 -1.30 10.25 4.44
C ALA A 84 -2.33 11.35 4.15
N SER A 85 -3.54 11.18 4.70
CA SER A 85 -4.32 12.33 5.15
C SER A 85 -3.58 12.95 6.34
N MET A 86 -2.67 13.88 6.10
CA MET A 86 -2.17 14.87 7.08
C MET A 86 -1.35 15.93 6.34
N ASN A 87 -2.04 16.83 5.64
CA ASN A 87 -1.84 18.28 5.77
C ASN A 87 -2.78 18.99 4.80
N ALA A 88 -3.90 19.46 5.35
CA ALA A 88 -4.53 20.65 4.83
C ALA A 88 -3.50 21.79 4.81
N GLN A 89 -3.56 22.61 3.76
CA GLN A 89 -3.11 24.01 3.78
C GLN A 89 -1.62 24.26 4.08
N ALA A 90 -0.79 24.28 3.04
CA ALA A 90 0.30 25.26 2.88
C ALA A 90 1.14 24.97 1.64
N ALA A 91 0.77 25.54 0.48
CA ALA A 91 1.71 26.04 -0.53
C ALA A 91 0.94 26.73 -1.67
N VAL A 92 0.19 27.78 -1.33
CA VAL A 92 0.02 28.89 -2.26
C VAL A 92 1.37 29.61 -2.30
N ALA A 93 2.28 29.21 -3.18
CA ALA A 93 3.47 30.02 -3.49
C ALA A 93 4.24 29.47 -4.70
N LYS A 94 4.28 30.32 -5.74
CA LYS A 94 5.39 30.46 -6.71
C LYS A 94 5.43 29.47 -7.87
N HIS A 95 4.65 29.76 -8.91
CA HIS A 95 5.19 29.81 -10.28
C HIS A 95 4.41 30.79 -11.17
N ALA A 96 4.42 32.07 -10.78
CA ALA A 96 4.19 33.17 -11.71
C ALA A 96 5.54 33.57 -12.32
N VAL A 97 5.96 32.88 -13.39
CA VAL A 97 7.06 33.35 -14.25
C VAL A 97 6.69 33.05 -15.70
N ARG A 98 6.00 34.01 -16.32
CA ARG A 98 6.12 34.44 -17.73
C ARG A 98 4.81 35.06 -18.22
N GLN A 99 4.58 36.31 -17.84
CA GLN A 99 4.02 37.28 -18.78
C GLN A 99 4.84 38.57 -18.63
N ARG A 100 5.80 38.73 -19.54
CA ARG A 100 6.36 40.04 -19.89
C ARG A 100 5.24 40.79 -20.62
N ALA A 101 4.93 41.99 -20.14
CA ALA A 101 4.73 43.22 -20.90
C ALA A 101 3.60 44.05 -20.27
N GLY A 102 3.93 45.31 -19.91
CA GLY A 102 2.97 46.40 -19.95
C GLY A 102 2.82 47.21 -18.66
N SER A 103 3.28 48.47 -18.76
CA SER A 103 2.81 49.67 -18.01
C SER A 103 3.27 49.80 -16.55
N LEU A 104 4.28 50.61 -16.20
CA LEU A 104 4.25 52.09 -16.09
C LEU A 104 2.99 52.63 -15.40
N VAL A 105 3.11 53.04 -14.13
CA VAL A 105 2.84 54.42 -13.67
C VAL A 105 3.14 54.58 -12.17
N SER A 106 3.77 55.72 -11.90
CA SER A 106 4.31 56.33 -10.68
C SER A 106 3.29 56.84 -9.65
N SER A 107 3.68 56.88 -8.36
CA SER A 107 3.59 58.05 -7.43
C SER A 107 3.68 57.55 -5.97
N GLN A 108 4.65 57.88 -5.11
CA GLN A 108 4.95 59.17 -4.45
C GLN A 108 4.49 59.18 -2.97
N GLY A 109 5.43 59.42 -2.05
CA GLY A 109 5.23 59.68 -0.60
C GLY A 109 5.17 58.43 0.28
N ASP A 110 5.73 58.33 1.48
CA ASP A 110 6.26 59.36 2.38
C ASP A 110 7.18 58.69 3.43
N PHE A 111 8.25 59.37 3.83
CA PHE A 111 9.29 58.89 4.75
C PHE A 111 9.07 59.56 6.11
N GLY A 112 8.54 58.82 7.10
CA GLY A 112 8.15 59.37 8.41
C GLY A 112 8.91 58.78 9.60
N LEU A 113 10.06 59.37 9.90
CA LEU A 113 10.65 59.72 11.21
C LEU A 113 10.47 58.81 12.45
N ASN A 114 11.63 58.29 12.87
CA ASN A 114 12.05 57.91 14.22
C ASN A 114 11.94 59.07 15.23
N LEU A 115 11.44 58.85 16.46
CA LEU A 115 11.88 59.46 17.73
C LEU A 115 10.98 59.14 18.95
N GLY A 116 11.61 58.62 20.02
CA GLY A 116 11.22 58.77 21.43
C GLY A 116 10.22 57.73 21.97
N SER A 117 10.27 57.24 23.20
CA SER A 117 11.08 57.45 24.42
C SER A 117 10.43 56.53 25.46
N SER A 118 11.10 55.65 26.21
CA SER A 118 11.61 55.85 27.59
C SER A 118 11.77 54.44 28.17
N ILE A 119 12.97 53.95 28.49
CA ILE A 119 13.61 53.91 29.83
C ILE A 119 12.67 53.46 30.97
N ASP A 120 12.86 52.23 31.46
CA ASP A 120 13.13 51.88 32.88
C ASP A 120 13.58 50.39 32.91
N ARG A 121 14.86 50.04 33.08
CA ARG A 121 15.69 49.87 34.30
C ARG A 121 15.33 48.65 35.18
N VAL A 122 16.32 47.74 35.27
CA VAL A 122 16.86 46.91 36.40
C VAL A 122 15.85 46.17 37.32
N ASP A 123 16.03 44.92 37.75
CA ASP A 123 17.18 44.22 38.37
C ASP A 123 17.06 42.70 38.14
N GLN A 124 18.13 41.97 37.77
CA GLN A 124 19.03 41.20 38.66
C GLN A 124 18.37 40.35 39.77
N HIS A 125 18.45 39.01 39.63
CA HIS A 125 19.03 38.04 40.58
C HIS A 125 18.73 36.62 40.03
N SER A 126 19.70 35.82 39.57
CA SER A 126 20.78 35.12 40.30
C SER A 126 20.35 33.71 40.73
N LEU A 127 21.10 32.70 40.21
CA LEU A 127 21.40 31.37 40.77
C LEU A 127 20.20 30.40 40.93
N ALA A 128 20.32 29.08 41.01
CA ALA A 128 21.29 28.02 40.69
C ALA A 128 20.67 26.76 41.35
N ASP A 129 20.90 25.58 40.76
CA ASP A 129 20.73 24.25 41.36
C ASP A 129 19.26 23.86 41.73
N GLN A 130 18.76 22.65 41.51
CA GLN A 130 19.35 21.30 41.54
C GLN A 130 18.65 20.38 40.54
#